data_AF-A0ABD3TFF1-F1
#
_entry.id   AF-A0ABD3TFF1-F1
#
_cell.length_a   1.000
_cell.length_b   1.000
_cell.length_c   1.000
_cell.angle_alpha   90.00
_cell.angle_beta   90.00
_cell.angle_gamma   90.00
#
_symmetry.space_group_name_H-M   'P 1'
#
loop_
_entity.id
_entity.type
_entity.pdbx_description
1 polymer ?
#
loop_
_entity_poly.entity_id
_entity_poly.type
_entity_poly.pdbx_seq_one_letter_code
_entity_poly.pdbx_strand_id
1 'polypeptide(L)'
;MGGPGSVLTAAAFSLFVFIISQTCNADIINSHQHKGGWHSIKQHPRSKTPPVHQITQNRVVVAQDGSGNYRKIQDAVVYAATTRRPVNGRFEIYVKRGRYKEQVKVEGPNAKDITIVGDGIGNTIITGDKHVGDGIRRSGGNQAVALKSESDQAVYYKCRFEGYQDTVYLFPGRQFFRECDISGSMDMICGNSIAVFQRCNIFLKKHNHNEVTITSSKRERDDNSGFVIQNSRVTRTDELKRFPGVKVFLGRPWGRYSRTVYIRTYLDAIYPQGWTYMDQIRDGNFVDYAEFENVGPGANSAGRIKWRGVRNIDRNVASKFTVRNFLQGGSWIDSAGVPYDLDL
;
A
#
# COMPACT_ATOMS: atom_id res chain seq x y z
N MET A 1 16.74 37.34 2.36
CA MET A 1 15.39 36.77 2.60
C MET A 1 15.22 35.59 1.66
N GLY A 2 15.48 34.37 2.15
CA GLY A 2 15.39 33.14 1.36
C GLY A 2 13.99 32.56 1.45
N GLY A 3 13.33 32.32 0.31
CA GLY A 3 12.01 31.71 0.25
C GLY A 3 12.02 30.24 0.70
N PRO A 4 10.88 29.70 1.15
CA PRO A 4 10.79 28.30 1.55
C PRO A 4 10.98 27.40 0.33
N GLY A 5 12.03 26.59 0.37
CA GLY A 5 12.36 25.61 -0.66
C GLY A 5 11.22 24.64 -0.90
N SER A 6 10.93 24.39 -2.17
CA SER A 6 10.06 23.31 -2.62
C SER A 6 10.57 21.97 -2.08
N VAL A 7 9.77 21.32 -1.24
CA VAL A 7 10.01 19.93 -0.85
C VAL A 7 9.77 19.06 -2.07
N LEU A 8 10.84 18.47 -2.61
CA LEU A 8 10.78 17.43 -3.63
C LEU A 8 9.99 16.24 -3.08
N THR A 9 8.74 16.06 -3.53
CA THR A 9 7.88 14.91 -3.24
C THR A 9 8.32 13.70 -4.07
N ALA A 10 9.42 13.06 -3.67
CA ALA A 10 9.79 11.75 -4.19
C ALA A 10 9.11 10.65 -3.35
N ALA A 11 8.38 9.76 -4.01
CA ALA A 11 7.90 8.50 -3.44
C ALA A 11 8.86 7.37 -3.85
N ALA A 12 9.16 6.44 -2.94
CA ALA A 12 10.06 5.33 -3.18
C ALA A 12 9.44 4.03 -2.63
N PHE A 13 9.61 2.94 -3.37
CA PHE A 13 9.17 1.62 -2.97
C PHE A 13 10.42 0.70 -2.91
N SER A 14 10.60 -0.04 -1.83
CA SER A 14 11.63 -1.09 -1.76
C SER A 14 10.98 -2.45 -1.57
N LEU A 15 11.37 -3.41 -2.41
CA LEU A 15 10.71 -4.71 -2.54
C LEU A 15 11.49 -5.82 -1.83
N PHE A 16 10.80 -6.69 -1.08
CA PHE A 16 11.28 -8.04 -0.77
C PHE A 16 10.37 -9.10 -1.39
N VAL A 17 9.06 -9.12 -1.08
CA VAL A 17 8.11 -10.09 -1.67
C VAL A 17 6.75 -9.44 -1.93
N PHE A 18 6.32 -9.47 -3.18
CA PHE A 18 4.95 -9.14 -3.61
C PHE A 18 4.33 -10.37 -4.26
N ILE A 19 3.18 -10.82 -3.79
CA ILE A 19 2.46 -11.98 -4.31
C ILE A 19 1.03 -11.56 -4.65
N ILE A 20 0.65 -11.69 -5.91
CA ILE A 20 -0.74 -11.57 -6.37
C ILE A 20 -1.33 -12.97 -6.42
N SER A 21 -2.29 -13.31 -5.57
CA SER A 21 -2.84 -14.67 -5.55
C SER A 21 -4.07 -14.86 -6.44
N GLN A 22 -4.93 -13.86 -6.67
CA GLN A 22 -6.04 -13.97 -7.64
C GLN A 22 -6.34 -12.63 -8.35
N THR A 23 -7.06 -12.69 -9.48
CA THR A 23 -7.20 -11.63 -10.48
C THR A 23 -7.57 -10.24 -9.92
N CYS A 24 -6.77 -9.22 -10.29
CA CYS A 24 -7.10 -7.87 -10.84
C CYS A 24 -5.83 -6.99 -10.71
N ASN A 25 -5.72 -5.92 -11.51
CA ASN A 25 -4.49 -5.13 -11.71
C ASN A 25 -3.79 -4.72 -10.39
N ALA A 26 -2.49 -5.02 -10.29
CA ALA A 26 -1.64 -4.38 -9.29
C ALA A 26 -0.79 -3.34 -9.98
N ASP A 27 -0.97 -2.13 -9.54
CA ASP A 27 -0.47 -0.94 -10.16
C ASP A 27 0.60 -0.38 -9.21
N ILE A 28 1.88 -0.72 -9.40
CA ILE A 28 2.98 0.15 -8.90
C ILE A 28 3.02 1.35 -9.84
N ILE A 29 1.97 2.14 -9.71
CA ILE A 29 1.61 3.17 -10.64
C ILE A 29 1.71 4.49 -9.96
N ASN A 30 2.16 5.39 -10.81
CA ASN A 30 1.74 6.76 -10.79
C ASN A 30 1.21 7.05 -12.23
N SER A 31 -0.11 7.13 -12.45
CA SER A 31 -0.72 7.06 -13.81
C SER A 31 -0.81 8.45 -14.46
N HIS A 32 -0.89 8.60 -15.80
CA HIS A 32 -2.11 8.37 -16.58
C HIS A 32 -1.87 7.72 -17.96
N GLN A 33 -2.86 6.95 -18.42
CA GLN A 33 -3.09 6.61 -19.83
C GLN A 33 -3.87 7.74 -20.54
N HIS A 34 -3.54 8.00 -21.80
CA HIS A 34 -4.41 8.68 -22.75
C HIS A 34 -5.29 7.66 -23.50
N LYS A 35 -6.58 7.98 -23.65
CA LYS A 35 -7.42 7.46 -24.74
C LYS A 35 -7.01 8.16 -26.05
N GLY A 36 -6.73 7.39 -27.10
CA GLY A 36 -6.54 7.93 -28.45
C GLY A 36 -6.21 6.85 -29.49
N GLY A 37 -7.14 6.63 -30.43
CA GLY A 37 -6.95 6.20 -31.82
C GLY A 37 -6.02 5.02 -32.14
N TRP A 38 -6.62 3.93 -32.64
CA TRP A 38 -5.94 2.92 -33.45
C TRP A 38 -5.22 3.58 -34.64
N HIS A 39 -3.90 3.51 -34.68
CA HIS A 39 -3.11 3.72 -35.90
C HIS A 39 -2.05 2.62 -35.99
N SER A 40 -2.09 1.90 -37.11
CA SER A 40 -1.09 0.90 -37.51
C SER A 40 0.28 1.56 -37.67
N ILE A 41 1.31 1.02 -37.01
CA ILE A 41 2.71 1.35 -37.32
C ILE A 41 3.50 0.06 -37.57
N LYS A 42 4.22 0.14 -38.70
CA LYS A 42 4.96 -0.90 -39.40
C LYS A 42 6.13 -1.46 -38.59
N GLN A 43 6.44 -2.73 -38.86
CA GLN A 43 7.58 -3.48 -38.36
C GLN A 43 8.91 -2.77 -38.66
N HIS A 44 9.79 -2.65 -37.66
CA HIS A 44 11.21 -2.31 -37.83
C HIS A 44 12.08 -3.04 -36.76
N PRO A 45 13.39 -3.20 -37.01
CA PRO A 45 14.00 -4.53 -37.13
C PRO A 45 14.56 -5.12 -35.82
N ARG A 46 14.75 -6.45 -35.86
CA ARG A 46 15.38 -7.30 -34.83
C ARG A 46 16.69 -6.69 -34.33
N SER A 47 16.69 -6.18 -33.10
CA SER A 47 17.91 -5.86 -32.35
C SER A 47 18.39 -7.10 -31.59
N LYS A 48 19.72 -7.28 -31.56
CA LYS A 48 20.45 -8.50 -31.20
C LYS A 48 20.16 -8.98 -29.78
N THR A 49 19.92 -10.29 -29.64
CA THR A 49 19.68 -11.02 -28.39
C THR A 49 20.87 -10.90 -27.42
N PRO A 50 20.65 -10.44 -26.17
CA PRO A 50 21.61 -10.59 -25.07
C PRO A 50 21.80 -12.07 -24.68
N PRO A 51 22.86 -12.42 -23.91
CA PRO A 51 23.17 -13.81 -23.58
C PRO A 51 22.00 -14.47 -22.83
N VAL A 52 21.66 -15.68 -23.27
CA VAL A 52 20.50 -16.45 -22.79
C VAL A 52 20.81 -17.02 -21.41
N HIS A 53 20.52 -16.27 -20.35
CA HIS A 53 20.21 -16.91 -19.08
C HIS A 53 18.96 -17.78 -19.29
N GLN A 54 19.03 -19.07 -18.94
CA GLN A 54 17.93 -20.01 -19.19
C GLN A 54 16.65 -19.51 -18.51
N ILE A 55 15.59 -19.35 -19.29
CA ILE A 55 14.24 -19.13 -18.77
C ILE A 55 13.74 -20.49 -18.29
N THR A 56 13.53 -20.65 -16.99
CA THR A 56 12.73 -21.78 -16.49
C THR A 56 11.26 -21.44 -16.66
N GLN A 57 10.39 -22.42 -16.93
CA GLN A 57 9.00 -22.16 -17.38
C GLN A 57 8.17 -21.25 -16.45
N ASN A 58 8.54 -21.12 -15.17
CA ASN A 58 7.82 -20.32 -14.17
C ASN A 58 8.69 -19.26 -13.45
N ARG A 59 9.89 -18.92 -13.96
CA ARG A 59 10.74 -17.90 -13.34
C ARG A 59 11.59 -17.12 -14.35
N VAL A 60 11.68 -15.82 -14.15
CA VAL A 60 12.61 -14.90 -14.85
C VAL A 60 13.34 -14.00 -13.86
N VAL A 61 14.51 -13.53 -14.28
CA VAL A 61 15.39 -12.66 -13.51
C VAL A 61 15.49 -11.29 -14.17
N VAL A 62 15.37 -10.22 -13.39
CA VAL A 62 15.59 -8.84 -13.80
C VAL A 62 16.88 -8.33 -13.20
N ALA A 63 17.80 -7.83 -14.03
CA ALA A 63 19.08 -7.28 -13.59
C ALA A 63 19.56 -6.15 -14.51
N GLN A 64 19.86 -4.97 -13.94
CA GLN A 64 20.29 -3.79 -14.72
C GLN A 64 21.67 -3.99 -15.38
N ASP A 65 22.54 -4.80 -14.77
CA ASP A 65 23.89 -5.13 -15.24
C ASP A 65 23.89 -6.10 -16.45
N GLY A 66 22.73 -6.62 -16.84
CA GLY A 66 22.60 -7.59 -17.93
C GLY A 66 22.80 -9.05 -17.52
N SER A 67 22.99 -9.36 -16.24
CA SER A 67 23.12 -10.73 -15.70
C SER A 67 21.78 -11.45 -15.47
N GLY A 68 20.71 -10.98 -16.10
CA GLY A 68 19.34 -11.50 -15.98
C GLY A 68 18.67 -11.64 -17.34
N ASN A 69 17.41 -12.10 -17.37
CA ASN A 69 16.61 -12.21 -18.58
C ASN A 69 16.15 -10.84 -19.10
N TYR A 70 15.84 -9.91 -18.20
CA TYR A 70 15.38 -8.55 -18.51
C TYR A 70 16.19 -7.50 -17.77
N ARG A 71 16.26 -6.28 -18.31
CA ARG A 71 16.84 -5.10 -17.61
C ARG A 71 15.79 -4.25 -16.90
N LYS A 72 14.53 -4.35 -17.33
CA LYS A 72 13.38 -3.63 -16.77
C LYS A 72 12.41 -4.61 -16.13
N ILE A 73 11.80 -4.20 -15.02
CA ILE A 73 10.80 -4.99 -14.31
C ILE A 73 9.52 -5.08 -15.13
N GLN A 74 9.10 -3.99 -15.77
CA GLN A 74 7.88 -3.98 -16.57
C GLN A 74 7.93 -5.00 -17.72
N ASP A 75 9.07 -5.18 -18.38
CA ASP A 75 9.23 -6.14 -19.48
C ASP A 75 9.04 -7.59 -18.97
N ALA A 76 9.59 -7.91 -17.79
CA ALA A 76 9.41 -9.20 -17.15
C ALA A 76 7.96 -9.44 -16.72
N VAL A 77 7.27 -8.38 -16.25
CA VAL A 77 5.85 -8.45 -15.89
C VAL A 77 4.97 -8.68 -17.11
N VAL A 78 5.22 -7.98 -18.22
CA VAL A 78 4.49 -8.21 -19.48
C VAL A 78 4.68 -9.65 -19.96
N TYR A 79 5.91 -10.16 -19.91
CA TYR A 79 6.18 -11.55 -20.25
C TYR A 79 5.42 -12.53 -19.35
N ALA A 80 5.49 -12.34 -18.03
CA ALA A 80 4.77 -13.17 -17.08
C ALA A 80 3.26 -13.15 -17.35
N ALA A 81 2.66 -11.97 -17.51
CA ALA A 81 1.23 -11.78 -17.64
C ALA A 81 0.64 -12.19 -19.00
N THR A 82 1.50 -12.49 -20.00
CA THR A 82 1.07 -12.94 -21.34
C THR A 82 1.46 -14.39 -21.64
N THR A 83 2.43 -14.95 -20.92
CA THR A 83 2.86 -16.34 -21.11
C THR A 83 1.82 -17.32 -20.59
N ARG A 84 1.52 -18.38 -21.37
CA ARG A 84 0.65 -19.48 -20.93
C ARG A 84 1.38 -20.30 -19.87
N ARG A 85 0.71 -20.53 -18.74
CA ARG A 85 1.24 -21.30 -17.61
C ARG A 85 0.42 -22.57 -17.40
N PRO A 86 0.98 -23.62 -16.78
CA PRO A 86 0.19 -24.73 -16.27
C PRO A 86 -0.94 -24.21 -15.36
N VAL A 87 -2.05 -24.94 -15.29
CA VAL A 87 -3.14 -24.63 -14.36
C VAL A 87 -2.55 -24.62 -12.94
N ASN A 88 -2.75 -23.52 -12.21
CA ASN A 88 -2.19 -23.24 -10.87
C ASN A 88 -0.68 -22.93 -10.80
N GLY A 89 -0.04 -22.62 -11.92
CA GLY A 89 1.37 -22.23 -11.95
C GLY A 89 1.61 -20.77 -11.50
N ARG A 90 2.20 -20.60 -10.32
CA ARG A 90 2.79 -19.32 -9.89
C ARG A 90 3.98 -18.98 -10.78
N PHE A 91 4.08 -17.71 -11.19
CA PHE A 91 5.21 -17.20 -11.95
C PHE A 91 6.02 -16.22 -11.13
N GLU A 92 7.31 -16.50 -10.98
CA GLU A 92 8.23 -15.67 -10.20
C GLU A 92 9.03 -14.72 -11.10
N ILE A 93 9.05 -13.44 -10.72
CA ILE A 93 9.93 -12.41 -11.25
C ILE A 93 10.90 -12.07 -10.13
N TYR A 94 12.13 -12.55 -10.23
CA TYR A 94 13.19 -12.21 -9.29
C TYR A 94 13.93 -10.96 -9.77
N VAL A 95 13.96 -9.91 -8.95
CA VAL A 95 14.54 -8.62 -9.28
C VAL A 95 15.78 -8.41 -8.41
N LYS A 96 16.96 -8.49 -9.04
CA LYS A 96 18.22 -8.26 -8.35
C LYS A 96 18.30 -6.85 -7.77
N ARG A 97 19.24 -6.63 -6.86
CA ARG A 97 19.53 -5.31 -6.30
C ARG A 97 19.74 -4.28 -7.41
N GLY A 98 19.29 -3.07 -7.14
CA GLY A 98 19.35 -1.99 -8.11
C GLY A 98 18.25 -0.98 -7.85
N ARG A 99 18.39 0.17 -8.52
CA ARG A 99 17.39 1.23 -8.49
C ARG A 99 16.72 1.28 -9.86
N TYR A 100 15.48 0.82 -9.90
CA TYR A 100 14.65 0.74 -11.08
C TYR A 100 13.74 1.97 -11.14
N LYS A 101 14.12 2.96 -11.95
CA LYS A 101 13.29 4.15 -12.20
C LYS A 101 12.28 3.83 -13.29
N GLU A 102 11.20 3.17 -12.92
CA GLU A 102 10.11 2.76 -13.81
C GLU A 102 8.78 2.66 -13.07
N GLN A 103 7.70 2.57 -13.84
CA GLN A 103 6.36 2.26 -13.33
C GLN A 103 6.07 0.81 -13.69
N VAL A 104 5.60 0.04 -12.70
CA VAL A 104 5.36 -1.39 -12.88
C VAL A 104 3.87 -1.65 -12.74
N LYS A 105 3.26 -2.01 -13.85
CA LYS A 105 1.86 -2.36 -13.95
C LYS A 105 1.73 -3.86 -14.20
N VAL A 106 1.06 -4.55 -13.29
CA VAL A 106 0.75 -5.97 -13.39
C VAL A 106 -0.65 -6.13 -13.94
N GLU A 107 -0.74 -6.18 -15.27
CA GLU A 107 -1.96 -6.37 -16.02
C GLU A 107 -1.77 -7.37 -17.16
N GLY A 108 -2.86 -7.97 -17.63
CA GLY A 108 -2.84 -8.91 -18.75
C GLY A 108 -3.71 -10.14 -18.52
N PRO A 109 -3.91 -10.97 -19.56
CA PRO A 109 -4.81 -12.12 -19.51
C PRO A 109 -4.39 -13.18 -18.47
N ASN A 110 -3.10 -13.25 -18.13
CA ASN A 110 -2.55 -14.17 -17.14
C ASN A 110 -1.91 -13.43 -15.94
N ALA A 111 -2.40 -12.24 -15.58
CA ALA A 111 -1.84 -11.43 -14.48
C ALA A 111 -2.09 -12.00 -13.06
N LYS A 112 -2.75 -13.15 -12.94
CA LYS A 112 -2.89 -13.88 -11.66
C LYS A 112 -1.62 -14.65 -11.31
N ASP A 113 -1.45 -14.97 -10.03
CA ASP A 113 -0.37 -15.82 -9.51
C ASP A 113 1.04 -15.33 -9.90
N ILE A 114 1.25 -14.02 -10.02
CA ILE A 114 2.57 -13.42 -10.24
C ILE A 114 3.17 -13.08 -8.89
N THR A 115 4.42 -13.49 -8.69
CA THR A 115 5.22 -13.17 -7.52
C THR A 115 6.44 -12.37 -7.94
N ILE A 116 6.64 -11.18 -7.38
CA ILE A 116 7.82 -10.36 -7.61
C ILE A 116 8.65 -10.34 -6.33
N VAL A 117 9.90 -10.80 -6.42
CA VAL A 117 10.81 -10.94 -5.26
C VAL A 117 12.05 -10.09 -5.49
N GLY A 118 12.42 -9.26 -4.51
CA GLY A 118 13.64 -8.45 -4.52
C GLY A 118 14.76 -9.04 -3.67
N ASP A 119 15.96 -8.46 -3.78
CA ASP A 119 17.13 -8.79 -2.93
C ASP A 119 17.01 -8.29 -1.48
N GLY A 120 15.89 -7.66 -1.11
CA GLY A 120 15.71 -7.07 0.22
C GLY A 120 15.23 -5.62 0.18
N ILE A 121 14.53 -5.23 1.24
CA ILE A 121 14.29 -3.82 1.57
C ILE A 121 15.63 -3.08 1.55
N GLY A 122 15.72 -1.97 0.79
CA GLY A 122 16.93 -1.18 0.63
C GLY A 122 17.89 -1.66 -0.46
N ASN A 123 17.74 -2.89 -0.98
CA ASN A 123 18.57 -3.45 -2.04
C ASN A 123 17.90 -3.35 -3.42
N THR A 124 16.63 -3.74 -3.49
CA THR A 124 15.81 -3.64 -4.71
C THR A 124 14.80 -2.50 -4.54
N ILE A 125 15.02 -1.41 -5.27
CA ILE A 125 14.23 -0.18 -5.14
C ILE A 125 13.55 0.14 -6.46
N ILE A 126 12.22 0.28 -6.45
CA ILE A 126 11.42 0.78 -7.58
C ILE A 126 11.01 2.21 -7.24
N THR A 127 11.24 3.16 -8.14
CA THR A 127 10.99 4.57 -7.87
C THR A 127 10.34 5.28 -9.06
N GLY A 128 9.47 6.24 -8.76
CA GLY A 128 8.84 7.14 -9.72
C GLY A 128 8.60 8.52 -9.08
N ASP A 129 8.34 9.53 -9.90
CA ASP A 129 8.34 10.96 -9.51
C ASP A 129 7.06 11.73 -9.90
N LYS A 130 5.97 11.04 -10.25
CA LYS A 130 4.70 11.69 -10.62
C LYS A 130 3.86 12.09 -9.38
N HIS A 131 2.88 12.98 -9.58
CA HIS A 131 1.95 13.46 -8.55
C HIS A 131 0.67 13.98 -9.22
N VAL A 132 -0.44 14.11 -8.49
CA VAL A 132 -1.67 14.73 -9.03
C VAL A 132 -1.38 16.20 -9.37
N GLY A 133 -1.38 16.58 -10.65
CA GLY A 133 -1.12 17.96 -11.07
C GLY A 133 -0.42 18.17 -12.42
N ASP A 134 0.11 17.12 -13.05
CA ASP A 134 0.88 17.23 -14.31
C ASP A 134 0.04 17.51 -15.58
N GLY A 135 -1.18 18.04 -15.44
CA GLY A 135 -2.04 18.40 -16.57
C GLY A 135 -3.14 19.37 -16.17
N ILE A 136 -2.94 20.64 -16.54
CA ILE A 136 -3.82 21.81 -16.33
C ILE A 136 -3.85 22.30 -14.87
N ARG A 137 -3.38 23.54 -14.69
CA ARG A 137 -3.46 24.37 -13.49
C ARG A 137 -4.84 24.29 -12.83
N ARG A 138 -5.00 23.36 -11.90
CA ARG A 138 -5.94 23.43 -10.78
C ARG A 138 -5.10 23.28 -9.52
N SER A 139 -5.05 24.36 -8.77
CA SER A 139 -4.32 24.55 -7.53
C SER A 139 -4.50 23.36 -6.55
N GLY A 140 -3.42 22.69 -6.14
CA GLY A 140 -3.36 21.94 -4.87
C GLY A 140 -3.25 20.40 -4.87
N GLY A 141 -2.71 19.73 -5.90
CA GLY A 141 -2.51 18.27 -5.82
C GLY A 141 -1.19 17.87 -5.14
N ASN A 142 -1.27 17.31 -3.92
CA ASN A 142 -0.12 16.84 -3.12
C ASN A 142 -0.06 15.30 -3.02
N GLN A 143 -0.99 14.57 -3.65
CA GLN A 143 -1.08 13.11 -3.61
C GLN A 143 0.02 12.47 -4.46
N ALA A 144 0.76 11.52 -3.86
CA ALA A 144 1.80 10.75 -4.52
C ALA A 144 1.77 9.29 -4.03
N VAL A 145 1.03 8.46 -4.78
CA VAL A 145 0.82 7.04 -4.48
C VAL A 145 2.09 6.25 -4.78
N ALA A 146 2.56 5.47 -3.80
CA ALA A 146 3.67 4.53 -3.97
C ALA A 146 3.18 3.13 -4.38
N LEU A 147 2.02 2.72 -3.86
CA LEU A 147 1.33 1.48 -4.25
C LEU A 147 -0.14 1.75 -4.52
N LYS A 148 -0.63 1.34 -5.69
CA LYS A 148 -2.05 1.18 -5.98
C LYS A 148 -2.36 -0.30 -6.18
N SER A 149 -3.30 -0.84 -5.42
CA SER A 149 -3.60 -2.27 -5.45
C SER A 149 -5.08 -2.52 -5.67
N GLU A 150 -5.43 -3.12 -6.81
CA GLU A 150 -6.79 -3.55 -7.16
C GLU A 150 -6.95 -5.07 -7.13
N SER A 151 -5.94 -5.80 -6.65
CA SER A 151 -5.93 -7.27 -6.61
C SER A 151 -6.69 -7.80 -5.39
N ASP A 152 -7.52 -8.81 -5.63
CA ASP A 152 -8.04 -9.66 -4.57
C ASP A 152 -7.01 -10.74 -4.20
N GLN A 153 -6.91 -11.04 -2.91
CA GLN A 153 -5.92 -11.94 -2.34
C GLN A 153 -4.47 -11.52 -2.63
N ALA A 154 -4.19 -10.22 -2.51
CA ALA A 154 -2.83 -9.69 -2.63
C ALA A 154 -2.07 -9.81 -1.30
N VAL A 155 -0.81 -10.24 -1.36
CA VAL A 155 0.10 -10.32 -0.21
C VAL A 155 1.32 -9.45 -0.45
N TYR A 156 1.63 -8.60 0.52
CA TYR A 156 2.83 -7.79 0.59
C TYR A 156 3.62 -8.20 1.83
N TYR A 157 4.82 -8.75 1.66
CA TYR A 157 5.61 -9.27 2.76
C TYR A 157 7.02 -8.68 2.75
N LYS A 158 7.40 -8.04 3.86
CA LYS A 158 8.67 -7.31 4.00
C LYS A 158 8.89 -6.31 2.86
N CYS A 159 7.85 -5.57 2.53
CA CYS A 159 7.93 -4.47 1.57
C CYS A 159 8.05 -3.14 2.30
N ARG A 160 8.69 -2.15 1.66
CA ARG A 160 8.70 -0.77 2.13
C ARG A 160 8.01 0.15 1.13
N PHE A 161 7.01 0.89 1.61
CA PHE A 161 6.27 1.90 0.84
C PHE A 161 6.56 3.28 1.43
N GLU A 162 7.14 4.18 0.64
CA GLU A 162 7.50 5.53 1.07
C GLU A 162 6.82 6.58 0.22
N GLY A 163 6.09 7.48 0.87
CA GLY A 163 5.44 8.61 0.24
C GLY A 163 5.18 9.74 1.22
N TYR A 164 4.13 10.50 0.94
CA TYR A 164 3.58 11.54 1.82
C TYR A 164 2.06 11.37 1.89
N GLN A 165 1.31 12.07 1.03
CA GLN A 165 -0.12 11.90 0.94
C GLN A 165 -0.50 10.71 0.04
N ASP A 166 -1.43 9.88 0.50
CA ASP A 166 -2.00 8.72 -0.22
C ASP A 166 -0.97 7.64 -0.59
N THR A 167 -0.01 7.36 0.28
CA THR A 167 1.14 6.46 -0.01
C THR A 167 0.70 5.07 -0.48
N VAL A 168 -0.32 4.48 0.16
CA VAL A 168 -0.87 3.15 -0.12
C VAL A 168 -2.36 3.30 -0.42
N TYR A 169 -2.73 3.16 -1.70
CA TYR A 169 -4.09 3.32 -2.18
C TYR A 169 -4.69 1.97 -2.58
N LEU A 170 -5.65 1.49 -1.77
CA LEU A 170 -6.21 0.16 -1.89
C LEU A 170 -7.63 0.18 -2.46
N PHE A 171 -7.80 -0.43 -3.62
CA PHE A 171 -9.10 -0.64 -4.25
C PHE A 171 -9.77 -1.93 -3.73
N PRO A 172 -11.08 -2.13 -4.00
CA PRO A 172 -11.79 -3.32 -3.55
C PRO A 172 -11.04 -4.62 -3.83
N GLY A 173 -11.01 -5.50 -2.83
CA GLY A 173 -10.22 -6.74 -2.81
C GLY A 173 -9.68 -7.03 -1.41
N ARG A 174 -9.34 -8.29 -1.14
CA ARG A 174 -8.68 -8.73 0.10
C ARG A 174 -7.17 -8.57 -0.01
N GLN A 175 -6.56 -7.86 0.93
CA GLN A 175 -5.14 -7.52 0.85
C GLN A 175 -4.46 -7.68 2.20
N PHE A 176 -3.32 -8.36 2.23
CA PHE A 176 -2.58 -8.67 3.45
C PHE A 176 -1.18 -8.08 3.40
N PHE A 177 -0.84 -7.28 4.41
CA PHE A 177 0.48 -6.68 4.58
C PHE A 177 1.13 -7.28 5.82
N ARG A 178 2.31 -7.88 5.67
CA ARG A 178 3.05 -8.51 6.77
C ARG A 178 4.46 -7.96 6.86
N GLU A 179 4.85 -7.49 8.04
CA GLU A 179 6.22 -7.02 8.30
C GLU A 179 6.67 -5.93 7.31
N CYS A 180 5.72 -5.11 6.86
CA CYS A 180 5.99 -4.01 5.94
C CYS A 180 6.34 -2.73 6.68
N ASP A 181 7.18 -1.91 6.04
CA ASP A 181 7.45 -0.54 6.44
C ASP A 181 6.59 0.39 5.57
N ILE A 182 5.78 1.25 6.18
CA ILE A 182 4.92 2.19 5.46
C ILE A 182 5.20 3.59 6.01
N SER A 183 5.60 4.53 5.16
CA SER A 183 5.89 5.90 5.56
C SER A 183 5.13 6.93 4.73
N GLY A 184 4.58 7.93 5.41
CA GLY A 184 3.67 8.90 4.81
C GLY A 184 3.14 9.89 5.84
N SER A 185 2.20 10.73 5.43
CA SER A 185 1.77 11.89 6.23
C SER A 185 0.27 12.13 6.25
N MET A 186 -0.42 12.19 5.11
CA MET A 186 -1.86 12.43 5.05
C MET A 186 -2.53 11.27 4.34
N ASP A 187 -3.58 10.71 4.94
CA ASP A 187 -4.39 9.63 4.37
C ASP A 187 -3.51 8.49 3.81
N MET A 188 -2.41 8.20 4.52
CA MET A 188 -1.32 7.37 4.03
C MET A 188 -1.78 5.97 3.59
N ILE A 189 -2.79 5.42 4.26
CA ILE A 189 -3.48 4.19 3.87
C ILE A 189 -4.92 4.56 3.54
N CYS A 190 -5.31 4.53 2.27
CA CYS A 190 -6.62 5.01 1.83
C CYS A 190 -7.29 4.05 0.84
N GLY A 191 -8.61 4.22 0.65
CA GLY A 191 -9.39 3.47 -0.33
C GLY A 191 -10.46 2.55 0.26
N ASN A 192 -10.87 1.52 -0.49
CA ASN A 192 -12.05 0.70 -0.22
C ASN A 192 -11.77 -0.83 -0.20
N SER A 193 -10.60 -1.26 0.26
CA SER A 193 -10.24 -2.68 0.34
C SER A 193 -10.65 -3.31 1.67
N ILE A 194 -10.65 -4.64 1.72
CA ILE A 194 -10.59 -5.40 2.97
C ILE A 194 -9.10 -5.65 3.24
N ALA A 195 -8.47 -4.89 4.13
CA ALA A 195 -7.03 -5.03 4.37
C ALA A 195 -6.63 -5.20 5.84
N VAL A 196 -5.66 -6.09 6.06
CA VAL A 196 -5.00 -6.28 7.36
C VAL A 196 -3.51 -5.98 7.22
N PHE A 197 -3.02 -5.12 8.09
CA PHE A 197 -1.62 -4.78 8.26
C PHE A 197 -1.13 -5.40 9.56
N GLN A 198 -0.37 -6.48 9.46
CA GLN A 198 0.06 -7.28 10.58
C GLN A 198 1.57 -7.15 10.81
N ARG A 199 1.97 -6.78 12.03
CA ARG A 199 3.38 -6.56 12.39
C ARG A 199 4.12 -5.58 11.48
N CYS A 200 3.40 -4.57 11.00
CA CYS A 200 3.97 -3.53 10.16
C CYS A 200 4.55 -2.40 11.02
N ASN A 201 5.56 -1.70 10.48
CA ASN A 201 6.03 -0.43 11.00
C ASN A 201 5.44 0.71 10.18
N ILE A 202 4.79 1.64 10.86
CA ILE A 202 4.11 2.79 10.27
C ILE A 202 4.84 4.06 10.74
N PHE A 203 5.47 4.76 9.80
CA PHE A 203 6.33 5.92 10.05
C PHE A 203 5.65 7.21 9.59
N LEU A 204 5.34 8.09 10.54
CA LEU A 204 4.61 9.33 10.30
C LEU A 204 5.57 10.47 10.00
N LYS A 205 5.42 11.07 8.82
CA LYS A 205 6.22 12.18 8.30
C LYS A 205 5.51 13.51 8.47
N LYS A 206 6.27 14.61 8.47
CA LYS A 206 5.69 15.96 8.47
C LYS A 206 5.01 16.20 7.12
N HIS A 207 3.76 16.66 7.17
CA HIS A 207 3.08 17.20 6.01
C HIS A 207 3.12 18.74 6.02
N ASN A 208 2.69 19.42 4.95
CA ASN A 208 2.56 20.88 4.98
C ASN A 208 1.41 21.38 5.88
N HIS A 209 0.48 20.50 6.23
CA HIS A 209 -0.59 20.79 7.21
C HIS A 209 -0.08 20.67 8.66
N ASN A 210 -0.87 21.21 9.59
CA ASN A 210 -0.69 21.02 11.04
C ASN A 210 -1.33 19.72 11.54
N GLU A 211 -1.64 18.80 10.61
CA GLU A 211 -2.25 17.51 10.89
C GLU A 211 -1.56 16.42 10.06
N VAL A 212 -1.65 15.19 10.58
CA VAL A 212 -1.22 13.94 9.96
C VAL A 212 -2.34 12.93 10.19
N THR A 213 -2.76 12.21 9.15
CA THR A 213 -3.79 11.17 9.22
C THR A 213 -3.26 9.86 8.67
N ILE A 214 -3.44 8.78 9.42
CA ILE A 214 -2.91 7.45 9.05
C ILE A 214 -3.83 6.78 8.04
N THR A 215 -5.11 6.60 8.39
CA THR A 215 -6.07 5.89 7.54
C THR A 215 -7.19 6.78 7.02
N SER A 216 -7.69 6.41 5.84
CA SER A 216 -8.81 7.07 5.18
C SER A 216 -9.64 6.07 4.38
N SER A 217 -10.51 5.33 5.07
CA SER A 217 -11.37 4.32 4.43
C SER A 217 -12.55 4.98 3.73
N LYS A 218 -12.78 4.57 2.47
CA LYS A 218 -13.89 4.96 1.60
C LYS A 218 -15.10 4.04 1.70
N ARG A 219 -15.19 3.25 2.78
CA ARG A 219 -16.26 2.26 2.97
C ARG A 219 -17.65 2.83 2.71
N GLU A 220 -18.41 2.10 1.90
CA GLU A 220 -19.83 2.36 1.64
C GLU A 220 -20.72 1.50 2.55
N ARG A 221 -22.03 1.76 2.54
CA ARG A 221 -22.98 1.15 3.49
C ARG A 221 -22.98 -0.39 3.39
N ASP A 222 -22.98 -0.89 2.17
CA ASP A 222 -23.34 -2.26 1.83
C ASP A 222 -22.12 -3.17 1.58
N ASP A 223 -20.91 -2.65 1.79
CA ASP A 223 -19.68 -3.44 1.71
C ASP A 223 -19.08 -3.72 3.10
N ASN A 224 -18.24 -4.77 3.15
CA ASN A 224 -17.53 -5.19 4.36
C ASN A 224 -16.05 -4.76 4.36
N SER A 225 -15.68 -3.75 3.57
CA SER A 225 -14.32 -3.21 3.51
C SER A 225 -13.89 -2.60 4.84
N GLY A 226 -12.63 -2.21 4.92
CA GLY A 226 -12.05 -1.56 6.09
C GLY A 226 -10.60 -1.94 6.27
N PHE A 227 -9.93 -1.18 7.13
CA PHE A 227 -8.52 -1.39 7.44
C PHE A 227 -8.35 -1.86 8.87
N VAL A 228 -7.56 -2.93 9.05
CA VAL A 228 -7.18 -3.43 10.38
C VAL A 228 -5.67 -3.28 10.52
N ILE A 229 -5.24 -2.54 11.54
CA ILE A 229 -3.84 -2.39 11.94
C ILE A 229 -3.63 -3.27 13.17
N GLN A 230 -2.99 -4.43 13.01
CA GLN A 230 -2.87 -5.46 14.03
C GLN A 230 -1.41 -5.71 14.42
N ASN A 231 -1.11 -5.79 15.72
CA ASN A 231 0.22 -6.14 16.24
C ASN A 231 1.35 -5.27 15.63
N SER A 232 1.04 -4.03 15.27
CA SER A 232 1.91 -3.14 14.50
C SER A 232 2.48 -2.02 15.36
N ARG A 233 3.33 -1.16 14.80
CA ARG A 233 3.84 0.03 15.49
C ARG A 233 3.63 1.28 14.65
N VAL A 234 3.07 2.31 15.26
CA VAL A 234 2.94 3.65 14.70
C VAL A 234 3.92 4.56 15.42
N THR A 235 4.84 5.16 14.68
CA THR A 235 5.91 6.00 15.23
C THR A 235 6.09 7.27 14.41
N ARG A 236 6.44 8.38 15.07
CA ARG A 236 6.81 9.62 14.37
C ARG A 236 8.26 9.54 13.90
N THR A 237 8.53 10.00 12.69
CA THR A 237 9.91 10.21 12.23
C THR A 237 10.57 11.33 13.03
N ASP A 238 11.90 11.39 13.04
CA ASP A 238 12.64 12.47 13.69
C ASP A 238 12.32 13.83 13.06
N GLU A 239 11.97 13.86 11.78
CA GLU A 239 11.44 15.04 11.11
C GLU A 239 10.16 15.53 11.79
N LEU A 240 9.15 14.68 11.96
CA LEU A 240 7.87 15.06 12.56
C LEU A 240 8.02 15.45 14.03
N LYS A 241 8.92 14.81 14.78
CA LYS A 241 9.19 15.16 16.20
C LYS A 241 9.66 16.60 16.38
N ARG A 242 10.27 17.23 15.37
CA ARG A 242 10.65 18.66 15.39
C ARG A 242 9.46 19.62 15.33
N PHE A 243 8.25 19.11 15.09
CA PHE A 243 7.03 19.92 15.00
C PHE A 243 5.98 19.43 16.02
N PRO A 244 6.18 19.68 17.33
CA PRO A 244 5.31 19.16 18.39
C PRO A 244 3.87 19.68 18.34
N GLY A 245 3.61 20.78 17.61
CA GLY A 245 2.27 21.33 17.39
C GLY A 245 1.43 20.59 16.33
N VAL A 246 2.01 19.65 15.59
CA VAL A 246 1.28 18.86 14.58
C VAL A 246 0.43 17.80 15.25
N LYS A 247 -0.86 17.78 14.95
CA LYS A 247 -1.79 16.78 15.47
C LYS A 247 -1.74 15.51 14.63
N VAL A 248 -1.58 14.37 15.29
CA VAL A 248 -1.61 13.06 14.64
C VAL A 248 -2.94 12.37 14.95
N PHE A 249 -3.63 11.91 13.91
CA PHE A 249 -4.89 11.17 14.04
C PHE A 249 -4.76 9.77 13.43
N LEU A 250 -5.41 8.79 14.08
CA LEU A 250 -5.55 7.41 13.64
C LEU A 250 -6.23 7.29 12.27
N GLY A 251 -7.12 8.22 11.94
CA GLY A 251 -7.73 8.31 10.63
C GLY A 251 -8.85 9.34 10.54
N ARG A 252 -9.44 9.45 9.34
CA ARG A 252 -10.60 10.29 9.04
C ARG A 252 -11.49 9.67 7.96
N PRO A 253 -12.81 9.94 7.96
CA PRO A 253 -13.74 9.23 7.09
C PRO A 253 -13.73 9.81 5.67
N TRP A 254 -13.26 9.04 4.69
CA TRP A 254 -13.49 9.35 3.27
C TRP A 254 -14.87 8.90 2.81
N GLY A 255 -15.32 7.73 3.27
CA GLY A 255 -16.69 7.24 3.10
C GLY A 255 -17.50 7.46 4.38
N ARG A 256 -18.81 7.67 4.25
CA ARG A 256 -19.71 7.90 5.41
C ARG A 256 -19.74 6.72 6.39
N TYR A 257 -19.43 5.51 5.92
CA TYR A 257 -19.39 4.28 6.70
C TYR A 257 -17.96 3.79 6.97
N SER A 258 -16.98 4.72 6.90
CA SER A 258 -15.55 4.46 7.06
C SER A 258 -15.26 3.51 8.22
N ARG A 259 -14.43 2.50 7.99
CA ARG A 259 -14.06 1.51 8.99
C ARG A 259 -12.56 1.40 9.15
N THR A 260 -12.08 1.52 10.37
CA THR A 260 -10.69 1.27 10.72
C THR A 260 -10.59 0.75 12.15
N VAL A 261 -9.80 -0.30 12.34
CA VAL A 261 -9.61 -0.93 13.65
C VAL A 261 -8.12 -1.02 13.97
N TYR A 262 -7.72 -0.57 15.15
CA TYR A 262 -6.36 -0.72 15.68
C TYR A 262 -6.37 -1.74 16.82
N ILE A 263 -5.59 -2.81 16.66
CA ILE A 263 -5.56 -3.98 17.56
C ILE A 263 -4.12 -4.21 18.01
N ARG A 264 -3.86 -4.19 19.32
CA ARG A 264 -2.55 -4.49 19.94
C ARG A 264 -1.39 -3.73 19.28
N THR A 265 -1.65 -2.48 18.90
CA THR A 265 -0.70 -1.65 18.17
C THR A 265 -0.02 -0.69 19.13
N TYR A 266 1.30 -0.54 19.00
CA TYR A 266 2.05 0.50 19.70
C TYR A 266 1.79 1.85 19.02
N LEU A 267 1.33 2.84 19.78
CA LEU A 267 1.01 4.18 19.32
C LEU A 267 1.93 5.19 20.02
N ASP A 268 2.93 5.73 19.31
CA ASP A 268 3.91 6.69 19.84
C ASP A 268 3.24 7.97 20.37
N ALA A 269 2.61 8.76 19.50
CA ALA A 269 1.81 9.90 19.93
C ALA A 269 0.64 10.11 18.98
N ILE A 270 -0.56 10.06 19.56
CA ILE A 270 -1.83 10.32 18.89
C ILE A 270 -2.47 11.47 19.65
N TYR A 271 -2.95 12.48 18.93
CA TYR A 271 -3.66 13.60 19.53
C TYR A 271 -4.88 13.04 20.31
N PRO A 272 -5.21 13.53 21.53
CA PRO A 272 -6.19 12.86 22.40
C PRO A 272 -7.53 12.53 21.72
N GLN A 273 -8.01 13.42 20.85
CA GLN A 273 -9.21 13.24 20.03
C GLN A 273 -9.17 11.96 19.17
N GLY A 274 -7.98 11.53 18.75
CA GLY A 274 -7.65 10.28 18.07
C GLY A 274 -8.10 10.18 16.62
N TRP A 275 -9.32 10.61 16.34
CA TRP A 275 -9.94 10.57 15.01
C TRP A 275 -10.36 11.99 14.62
N THR A 276 -10.34 12.30 13.33
CA THR A 276 -10.78 13.61 12.82
C THR A 276 -11.78 13.46 11.68
N TYR A 277 -12.36 14.57 11.24
CA TYR A 277 -13.30 14.62 10.15
C TYR A 277 -12.61 14.86 8.80
N MET A 278 -13.31 14.52 7.72
CA MET A 278 -13.12 15.17 6.43
C MET A 278 -14.16 16.28 6.29
N ASP A 279 -13.87 17.34 5.53
CA ASP A 279 -14.77 18.50 5.45
C ASP A 279 -16.19 18.13 4.97
N GLN A 280 -16.31 17.07 4.15
CA GLN A 280 -17.58 16.57 3.64
C GLN A 280 -18.32 15.64 4.63
N ILE A 281 -17.63 15.12 5.66
CA ILE A 281 -18.17 14.16 6.64
C ILE A 281 -17.71 14.60 8.03
N ARG A 282 -18.50 15.48 8.66
CA ARG A 282 -18.18 16.12 9.95
C ARG A 282 -18.78 15.41 11.17
N ASP A 283 -19.68 14.45 10.96
CA ASP A 283 -20.22 13.59 12.00
C ASP A 283 -19.68 12.15 11.87
N GLY A 284 -19.58 11.44 12.99
CA GLY A 284 -19.18 10.04 13.04
C GLY A 284 -20.33 9.13 13.46
N ASN A 285 -21.55 9.38 12.98
CA ASN A 285 -22.71 8.56 13.36
C ASN A 285 -22.65 7.14 12.80
N PHE A 286 -21.97 6.96 11.66
CA PHE A 286 -21.97 5.71 10.89
C PHE A 286 -20.58 5.12 10.66
N VAL A 287 -19.52 5.79 11.14
CA VAL A 287 -18.17 5.22 11.10
C VAL A 287 -18.09 3.99 12.00
N ASP A 288 -17.14 3.12 11.72
CA ASP A 288 -16.80 1.97 12.52
C ASP A 288 -15.32 2.04 12.91
N TYR A 289 -15.04 2.88 13.89
CA TYR A 289 -13.70 3.14 14.40
C TYR A 289 -13.52 2.48 15.76
N ALA A 290 -12.54 1.58 15.84
CA ALA A 290 -12.35 0.77 17.02
C ALA A 290 -10.88 0.63 17.43
N GLU A 291 -10.66 0.57 18.74
CA GLU A 291 -9.36 0.36 19.37
C GLU A 291 -9.44 -0.83 20.35
N PHE A 292 -8.45 -1.72 20.33
CA PHE A 292 -8.36 -2.89 21.21
C PHE A 292 -6.94 -3.10 21.70
N GLU A 293 -6.72 -3.06 23.02
CA GLU A 293 -5.44 -3.38 23.67
C GLU A 293 -4.21 -2.65 23.05
N ASN A 294 -4.40 -1.44 22.52
CA ASN A 294 -3.29 -0.62 22.03
C ASN A 294 -2.42 -0.14 23.21
N VAL A 295 -1.13 0.05 22.96
CA VAL A 295 -0.15 0.44 23.98
C VAL A 295 0.69 1.63 23.53
N GLY A 296 1.43 2.25 24.45
CA GLY A 296 2.27 3.41 24.18
C GLY A 296 1.60 4.75 24.53
N PRO A 297 2.34 5.87 24.44
CA PRO A 297 1.88 7.16 24.94
C PRO A 297 0.61 7.69 24.23
N GLY A 298 0.41 7.33 22.96
CA GLY A 298 -0.77 7.70 22.17
C GLY A 298 -2.00 6.81 22.40
N ALA A 299 -1.90 5.73 23.18
CA ALA A 299 -2.96 4.74 23.32
C ALA A 299 -4.07 5.12 24.30
N ASN A 300 -3.89 6.16 25.14
CA ASN A 300 -4.95 6.60 26.04
C ASN A 300 -6.17 7.09 25.25
N SER A 301 -7.27 6.36 25.37
CA SER A 301 -8.51 6.60 24.61
C SER A 301 -9.57 7.41 25.38
N ALA A 302 -9.31 7.85 26.62
CA ALA A 302 -10.28 8.62 27.41
C ALA A 302 -10.70 9.94 26.72
N GLY A 303 -9.75 10.58 26.03
CA GLY A 303 -9.93 11.83 25.29
C GLY A 303 -10.43 11.69 23.86
N ARG A 304 -10.75 10.48 23.38
CA ARG A 304 -11.22 10.27 22.00
C ARG A 304 -12.51 11.05 21.74
N ILE A 305 -12.65 11.49 20.49
CA ILE A 305 -13.87 12.15 20.00
C ILE A 305 -15.11 11.31 20.33
N LYS A 306 -16.18 11.98 20.77
CA LYS A 306 -17.42 11.32 21.23
C LYS A 306 -18.40 11.04 20.09
N TRP A 307 -17.88 10.50 19.00
CA TRP A 307 -18.72 10.02 17.90
C TRP A 307 -19.31 8.66 18.24
N ARG A 308 -20.58 8.45 17.86
CA ARG A 308 -21.29 7.17 18.07
C ARG A 308 -20.53 5.97 17.50
N GLY A 309 -19.84 6.17 16.36
CA GLY A 309 -19.07 5.14 15.67
C GLY A 309 -17.68 4.84 16.25
N VAL A 310 -17.20 5.63 17.22
CA VAL A 310 -15.88 5.49 17.85
C VAL A 310 -16.01 4.76 19.18
N ARG A 311 -15.29 3.65 19.36
CA ARG A 311 -15.40 2.85 20.59
C ARG A 311 -14.14 2.05 20.89
N ASN A 312 -13.88 1.81 22.19
CA ASN A 312 -13.05 0.68 22.57
C ASN A 312 -13.90 -0.60 22.44
N ILE A 313 -13.29 -1.69 22.02
CA ILE A 313 -13.97 -2.98 21.84
C ILE A 313 -13.38 -4.03 22.80
N ASP A 314 -14.09 -5.14 22.96
CA ASP A 314 -13.58 -6.31 23.70
C ASP A 314 -12.95 -7.35 22.75
N ARG A 315 -12.44 -8.44 23.33
CA ARG A 315 -11.82 -9.54 22.58
C ARG A 315 -12.78 -10.22 21.60
N ASN A 316 -14.06 -10.34 21.95
CA ASN A 316 -15.07 -11.02 21.13
C ASN A 316 -15.42 -10.22 19.87
N VAL A 317 -15.41 -8.89 19.97
CA VAL A 317 -15.56 -8.01 18.80
C VAL A 317 -14.26 -7.92 18.03
N ALA A 318 -13.11 -7.81 18.70
CA ALA A 318 -11.80 -7.73 18.06
C ALA A 318 -11.47 -8.99 17.23
N SER A 319 -11.91 -10.18 17.66
CA SER A 319 -11.68 -11.43 16.93
C SER A 319 -12.34 -11.44 15.55
N LYS A 320 -13.38 -10.63 15.31
CA LYS A 320 -14.02 -10.49 13.99
C LYS A 320 -13.13 -9.79 12.96
N PHE A 321 -12.10 -9.09 13.41
CA PHE A 321 -11.18 -8.32 12.59
C PHE A 321 -9.83 -9.03 12.35
N THR A 322 -9.72 -10.32 12.73
CA THR A 322 -8.49 -11.10 12.50
C THR A 322 -8.34 -11.54 11.04
N VAL A 323 -7.15 -12.04 10.68
CA VAL A 323 -6.90 -12.65 9.36
C VAL A 323 -7.92 -13.75 9.05
N ARG A 324 -8.31 -14.56 10.05
CA ARG A 324 -9.33 -15.60 9.87
C ARG A 324 -10.68 -15.04 9.45
N ASN A 325 -11.21 -14.11 10.24
CA ASN A 325 -12.61 -13.72 10.11
C ASN A 325 -12.81 -12.58 9.12
N PHE A 326 -11.85 -11.66 9.04
CA PHE A 326 -11.97 -10.47 8.19
C PHE A 326 -11.46 -10.72 6.77
N LEU A 327 -10.28 -11.36 6.64
CA LEU A 327 -9.68 -11.66 5.33
C LEU A 327 -10.06 -13.04 4.78
N GLN A 328 -10.60 -13.93 5.61
CA GLN A 328 -10.74 -15.34 5.26
C GLN A 328 -9.38 -15.91 4.82
N GLY A 329 -8.31 -15.50 5.50
CA GLY A 329 -6.92 -15.61 5.05
C GLY A 329 -6.35 -17.01 5.00
N GLY A 330 -6.87 -17.93 5.82
CA GLY A 330 -6.31 -19.27 5.97
C GLY A 330 -6.29 -20.10 4.68
N SER A 331 -7.16 -19.81 3.71
CA SER A 331 -7.18 -20.57 2.44
C SER A 331 -6.23 -20.03 1.37
N TRP A 332 -5.87 -18.74 1.41
CA TRP A 332 -5.14 -18.09 0.32
C TRP A 332 -3.78 -17.53 0.73
N ILE A 333 -3.60 -17.09 1.97
CA ILE A 333 -2.30 -16.60 2.47
C ILE A 333 -1.33 -17.78 2.65
N ASP A 334 -1.82 -18.96 3.04
CA ASP A 334 -1.00 -20.19 3.10
C ASP A 334 -0.31 -20.49 1.76
N SER A 335 -1.05 -20.31 0.66
CA SER A 335 -0.51 -20.53 -0.68
C SER A 335 0.63 -19.55 -1.00
N ALA A 336 0.63 -18.35 -0.40
CA ALA A 336 1.68 -17.35 -0.57
C ALA A 336 2.98 -17.73 0.17
N GLY A 337 2.94 -18.67 1.12
CA GLY A 337 4.13 -19.10 1.87
C GLY A 337 4.69 -18.02 2.80
N VAL A 338 3.84 -17.08 3.23
CA VAL A 338 4.23 -15.99 4.14
C VAL A 338 3.75 -16.28 5.56
N PRO A 339 4.47 -15.83 6.60
CA PRO A 339 3.99 -15.97 7.98
C PRO A 339 2.78 -15.06 8.23
N TYR A 340 1.82 -15.55 9.01
CA TYR A 340 0.71 -14.75 9.50
C TYR A 340 0.17 -15.31 10.82
N ASP A 341 -0.39 -14.43 11.63
CA ASP A 341 -1.15 -14.81 12.83
C ASP A 341 -2.63 -14.84 12.42
N LEU A 342 -3.26 -16.02 12.51
CA LEU A 342 -4.62 -16.21 12.00
C LEU A 342 -5.67 -15.54 12.90
N ASP A 343 -5.39 -15.45 14.20
CA ASP A 343 -6.27 -14.95 15.26
C ASP A 343 -5.55 -13.88 16.13
N LEU A 344 -6.17 -13.47 17.26
CA LEU A 344 -5.68 -12.36 18.10
C LEU A 344 -4.39 -12.64 18.86
#